data_AF-A0A965KBA1-F1
#
_entry.id   AF-A0A965KBA1-F1
#
_cell.length_a   1.000
_cell.length_b   1.000
_cell.length_c   1.000
_cell.angle_alpha   90.00
_cell.angle_beta   90.00
_cell.angle_gamma   90.00
#
_symmetry.space_group_name_H-M   'P 1'
#
loop_
_entity.id
_entity.type
_entity.pdbx_description
1 polymer ?
#
loop_
_entity_poly.entity_id
_entity_poly.type
_entity_poly.pdbx_seq_one_letter_code
_entity_poly.pdbx_strand_id
1 'polypeptide(L)'
;MNARTAFLLPLLATALFAETDDKPKLSIRFRALAFDEAIPSASYLEGEALRRLNIPNNAFTREITYKGPNTLRFITIDEETLNPRPLSPEMTAAIQRLRRAQSVTLQASDEFAQITRLLDTINFQATERARKSSTGDLAQIEALNGRLRELSGILTAASKETEDANLLILRLESAPKETPKDSKRKGGKAPRPTSTPTAEYTFQKDGSYLLLFSAGGNGHQILALDDSEGTFPYGSFQFINLTGKDVELRYPDRKVTLRSNARAVVKNPAADHQYALAEVHTKADDGYDVGHVYRSLQQPNVRSLVFLLPIPDEPHAIRSKTIEDRRPPEAAGTK
;
A
#
# COMPACT_ATOMS: atom_id res chain seq x y z
N MET A 1 -35.17 -34.14 -48.58
CA MET A 1 -35.86 -32.86 -48.30
C MET A 1 -35.02 -32.10 -47.28
N ASN A 2 -34.09 -31.28 -47.78
CA ASN A 2 -34.10 -29.80 -47.77
C ASN A 2 -33.35 -29.30 -46.52
N ALA A 3 -32.07 -28.94 -46.65
CA ALA A 3 -31.55 -27.57 -46.89
C ALA A 3 -31.58 -26.74 -45.58
N ARG A 4 -30.64 -25.87 -45.21
CA ARG A 4 -29.39 -25.32 -45.71
C ARG A 4 -28.84 -24.48 -44.52
N THR A 5 -27.52 -24.41 -44.38
CA THR A 5 -26.71 -23.23 -44.01
C THR A 5 -27.35 -22.04 -43.27
N ALA A 6 -26.73 -21.58 -42.15
CA ALA A 6 -25.98 -20.31 -42.10
C ALA A 6 -25.34 -20.03 -40.72
N PHE A 7 -24.08 -19.60 -40.76
CA PHE A 7 -23.27 -18.94 -39.73
C PHE A 7 -23.95 -17.71 -39.11
N LEU A 8 -23.61 -17.37 -37.86
CA LEU A 8 -23.19 -16.02 -37.41
C LEU A 8 -22.87 -15.99 -35.89
N LEU A 9 -21.58 -15.87 -35.55
CA LEU A 9 -21.08 -15.07 -34.41
C LEU A 9 -20.67 -13.69 -34.98
N PRO A 10 -20.39 -12.63 -34.20
CA PRO A 10 -20.77 -12.25 -32.82
C PRO A 10 -21.38 -10.82 -32.76
N LEU A 11 -21.96 -10.37 -31.64
CA LEU A 11 -22.05 -8.94 -31.34
C LEU A 11 -21.98 -8.67 -29.84
N LEU A 12 -20.95 -7.90 -29.44
CA LEU A 12 -20.84 -7.22 -28.16
C LEU A 12 -22.07 -6.34 -27.90
N ALA A 13 -22.50 -6.23 -26.65
CA ALA A 13 -22.43 -5.00 -25.86
C ALA A 13 -23.40 -5.01 -24.67
N THR A 14 -22.85 -4.66 -23.50
CA THR A 14 -23.50 -3.89 -22.42
C THR A 14 -24.82 -4.42 -21.83
N ALA A 15 -24.71 -5.08 -20.68
CA ALA A 15 -25.67 -4.90 -19.58
C ALA A 15 -24.86 -4.72 -18.28
N LEU A 16 -24.36 -3.51 -18.11
CA LEU A 16 -24.07 -2.93 -16.80
C LEU A 16 -25.43 -2.65 -16.12
N PHE A 17 -25.51 -2.95 -14.84
CA PHE A 17 -26.58 -2.61 -13.90
C PHE A 17 -27.92 -3.35 -14.03
N ALA A 18 -27.98 -4.51 -13.38
CA ALA A 18 -29.13 -4.89 -12.57
C ALA A 18 -28.68 -5.97 -11.57
N GLU A 19 -27.88 -5.59 -10.56
CA GLU A 19 -27.78 -6.42 -9.37
C GLU A 19 -28.83 -5.91 -8.39
N THR A 20 -29.91 -6.68 -8.29
CA THR A 20 -31.07 -6.46 -7.45
C THR A 20 -30.67 -6.40 -5.97
N ASP A 21 -31.27 -5.42 -5.30
CA ASP A 21 -31.04 -4.92 -3.95
C ASP A 21 -31.60 -5.86 -2.88
N ASP A 22 -31.01 -7.03 -2.69
CA ASP A 22 -31.40 -7.96 -1.60
C ASP A 22 -30.21 -8.74 -1.00
N LYS A 23 -29.07 -8.06 -0.83
CA LYS A 23 -27.96 -8.60 -0.02
C LYS A 23 -28.24 -8.35 1.46
N PRO A 24 -28.05 -9.34 2.36
CA PRO A 24 -28.24 -9.13 3.79
C PRO A 24 -27.37 -7.96 4.26
N LYS A 25 -28.02 -6.94 4.83
CA LYS A 25 -27.35 -5.78 5.41
C LYS A 25 -26.79 -6.20 6.77
N LEU A 26 -25.47 -6.39 6.85
CA LEU A 26 -24.80 -6.61 8.12
C LEU A 26 -24.63 -5.28 8.86
N SER A 27 -24.74 -5.33 10.18
CA SER A 27 -24.42 -4.24 11.10
C SER A 27 -23.12 -4.58 11.82
N ILE A 28 -22.04 -3.95 11.37
CA ILE A 28 -20.69 -4.17 11.88
C ILE A 28 -20.25 -2.96 12.69
N ARG A 29 -19.73 -3.18 13.89
CA ARG A 29 -18.95 -2.19 14.61
C ARG A 29 -17.48 -2.56 14.49
N PHE A 30 -16.63 -1.62 14.10
CA PHE A 30 -15.21 -1.92 14.00
C PHE A 30 -14.31 -0.79 14.45
N ARG A 31 -13.10 -1.17 14.83
CA ARG A 31 -11.97 -0.27 15.04
C ARG A 31 -10.78 -0.77 14.24
N ALA A 32 -10.08 0.14 13.59
CA ALA A 32 -8.98 -0.19 12.69
C ALA A 32 -7.63 0.20 13.32
N LEU A 33 -6.60 -0.58 13.00
CA LEU A 33 -5.20 -0.30 13.31
C LEU A 33 -4.35 -0.76 12.12
N ALA A 34 -3.37 0.05 11.74
CA ALA A 34 -2.35 -0.37 10.80
C ALA A 34 -1.17 -1.00 11.54
N PHE A 35 -0.78 -2.20 11.13
CA PHE A 35 0.26 -2.97 11.77
C PHE A 35 1.65 -2.45 11.41
N ASP A 36 1.87 -2.04 10.16
CA ASP A 36 3.18 -1.60 9.67
C ASP A 36 3.26 -0.06 9.71
N GLU A 37 2.76 0.60 8.67
CA GLU A 37 2.73 2.05 8.54
C GLU A 37 1.30 2.58 8.62
N ALA A 38 1.15 3.82 9.10
CA ALA A 38 -0.15 4.46 9.12
C ALA A 38 -0.70 4.61 7.70
N ILE A 39 -2.00 4.40 7.53
CA ILE A 39 -2.69 4.53 6.25
C ILE A 39 -3.50 5.84 6.28
N PRO A 40 -2.92 6.95 5.80
CA PRO A 40 -3.65 8.21 5.68
C PRO A 40 -4.71 8.09 4.59
N SER A 41 -5.83 8.80 4.78
CA SER A 41 -6.88 8.95 3.76
C SER A 41 -7.48 7.64 3.24
N ALA A 42 -7.42 6.57 4.05
CA ALA A 42 -8.19 5.37 3.78
C ALA A 42 -9.68 5.73 3.76
N SER A 43 -10.43 5.13 2.86
CA SER A 43 -11.84 5.41 2.69
C SER A 43 -12.59 4.12 2.42
N TYR A 44 -13.85 4.05 2.83
CA TYR A 44 -14.72 2.92 2.55
C TYR A 44 -16.10 3.42 2.12
N LEU A 45 -16.84 2.57 1.40
CA LEU A 45 -18.19 2.88 0.96
C LEU A 45 -19.22 2.33 1.95
N GLU A 46 -20.10 3.20 2.43
CA GLU A 46 -21.29 2.86 3.20
C GLU A 46 -22.52 3.16 2.33
N GLY A 47 -23.02 2.13 1.63
CA GLY A 47 -23.99 2.34 0.55
C GLY A 47 -23.38 3.16 -0.58
N GLU A 48 -23.96 4.33 -0.86
CA GLU A 48 -23.42 5.30 -1.84
C GLU A 48 -22.48 6.36 -1.20
N ALA A 49 -22.39 6.40 0.13
CA ALA A 49 -21.61 7.41 0.83
C ALA A 49 -20.16 6.95 1.01
N LEU A 50 -19.22 7.76 0.52
CA LEU A 50 -17.80 7.58 0.79
C LEU A 50 -17.45 8.13 2.18
N ARG A 51 -16.99 7.25 3.07
CA ARG A 51 -16.52 7.60 4.42
C ARG A 51 -15.00 7.60 4.45
N ARG A 52 -14.40 8.67 4.99
CA ARG A 52 -12.96 8.79 5.17
C ARG A 52 -12.55 8.35 6.57
N LEU A 53 -11.39 7.73 6.66
CA LEU A 53 -10.82 7.18 7.87
C LEU A 53 -9.29 7.24 7.81
N ASN A 54 -8.67 7.92 8.76
CA ASN A 54 -7.23 7.79 8.96
C ASN A 54 -6.97 6.58 9.87
N ILE A 55 -6.16 5.62 9.41
CA ILE A 55 -5.85 4.42 10.17
C ILE A 55 -4.43 4.57 10.74
N PRO A 56 -4.28 4.87 12.04
CA PRO A 56 -2.97 5.04 12.67
C PRO A 56 -2.28 3.69 12.92
N ASN A 57 -0.98 3.70 13.24
CA ASN A 57 -0.20 2.49 13.51
C ASN A 57 0.19 2.26 14.97
N ASN A 58 -0.28 3.12 15.87
CA ASN A 58 0.06 3.16 17.30
C ASN A 58 -1.16 3.05 18.24
N ALA A 59 -2.38 3.14 17.72
CA ALA A 59 -3.62 3.03 18.49
C ALA A 59 -4.76 2.57 17.59
N PHE A 60 -5.87 2.12 18.16
CA PHE A 60 -7.08 1.88 17.38
C PHE A 60 -7.79 3.19 17.03
N THR A 61 -8.46 3.21 15.88
CA THR A 61 -9.42 4.27 15.55
C THR A 61 -10.56 4.29 16.57
N ARG A 62 -11.35 5.38 16.54
CA ARG A 62 -12.67 5.39 17.18
C ARG A 62 -13.52 4.25 16.61
N GLU A 63 -14.50 3.81 17.39
CA GLU A 63 -15.49 2.85 16.92
C GLU A 63 -16.30 3.44 15.76
N ILE A 64 -16.41 2.65 14.70
CA ILE A 64 -17.16 2.97 13.49
C ILE A 64 -18.28 1.96 13.38
N THR A 65 -19.49 2.45 13.15
CA THR A 65 -20.63 1.61 12.80
C THR A 65 -20.78 1.62 11.28
N TYR A 66 -20.83 0.44 10.68
CA TYR A 66 -21.04 0.21 9.26
C TYR A 66 -22.29 -0.63 9.06
N LYS A 67 -23.17 -0.16 8.17
CA LYS A 67 -24.36 -0.89 7.75
C LYS A 67 -24.36 -1.04 6.24
N GLY A 68 -24.22 -2.27 5.74
CA GLY A 68 -24.10 -2.49 4.31
C GLY A 68 -23.82 -3.95 3.93
N PRO A 69 -23.33 -4.17 2.70
CA PRO A 69 -22.87 -5.48 2.25
C PRO A 69 -21.87 -6.13 3.22
N ASN A 70 -21.83 -7.45 3.24
CA ASN A 70 -20.89 -8.20 4.07
C ASN A 70 -19.42 -8.00 3.70
N THR A 71 -19.13 -7.62 2.46
CA THR A 71 -17.77 -7.28 2.01
C THR A 71 -17.53 -5.78 2.15
N LEU A 72 -16.68 -5.41 3.10
CA LEU A 72 -16.21 -4.03 3.28
C LEU A 72 -14.91 -3.83 2.49
N ARG A 73 -14.94 -2.84 1.59
CA ARG A 73 -13.80 -2.48 0.75
C ARG A 73 -13.22 -1.14 1.19
N PHE A 74 -11.91 -1.12 1.38
CA PHE A 74 -11.13 0.08 1.64
C PHE A 74 -10.40 0.50 0.37
N ILE A 75 -10.41 1.80 0.10
CA ILE A 75 -9.69 2.46 -0.99
C ILE A 75 -8.89 3.62 -0.42
N THR A 76 -7.69 3.85 -0.95
CA THR A 76 -6.89 5.02 -0.63
C THR A 76 -7.12 6.01 -1.75
N ILE A 77 -7.50 7.23 -1.38
CA ILE A 77 -7.69 8.30 -2.35
C ILE A 77 -6.47 9.20 -2.27
N ASP A 78 -5.80 9.36 -3.38
CA ASP A 78 -4.69 10.31 -3.51
C ASP A 78 -5.23 11.75 -3.47
N GLU A 79 -4.92 12.47 -2.40
CA GLU A 79 -5.41 13.83 -2.18
C GLU A 79 -4.79 14.85 -3.16
N GLU A 80 -3.64 14.55 -3.78
CA GLU A 80 -3.06 15.39 -4.83
C GLU A 80 -3.98 15.47 -6.06
N THR A 81 -4.85 14.47 -6.23
CA THR A 81 -5.85 14.44 -7.31
C THR A 81 -7.18 15.10 -6.94
N LEU A 82 -7.46 15.31 -5.65
CA LEU A 82 -8.71 15.91 -5.16
C LEU A 82 -8.68 17.45 -5.19
N ASN A 83 -7.51 18.05 -5.04
CA ASN A 83 -7.30 19.48 -5.22
C ASN A 83 -6.07 19.70 -6.10
N PRO A 84 -6.21 19.65 -7.45
CA PRO A 84 -5.13 20.12 -8.29
C PRO A 84 -4.97 21.62 -7.98
N ARG A 85 -3.98 21.95 -7.14
CA ARG A 85 -3.48 23.33 -7.12
C ARG A 85 -3.12 23.61 -8.57
N PRO A 86 -3.71 24.64 -9.21
CA PRO A 86 -3.25 25.01 -10.53
C PRO A 86 -1.75 25.26 -10.38
N LEU A 87 -0.94 24.41 -11.02
CA LEU A 87 0.50 24.59 -11.10
C LEU A 87 0.71 26.03 -11.53
N SER A 88 1.61 26.75 -10.86
CA SER A 88 1.92 28.12 -11.31
C SER A 88 2.23 28.07 -12.82
N PRO A 89 1.92 29.12 -13.59
CA PRO A 89 2.23 29.15 -15.02
C PRO A 89 3.70 28.78 -15.30
N GLU A 90 4.59 29.14 -14.37
CA GLU A 90 6.01 28.80 -14.37
C GLU A 90 6.27 27.30 -14.14
N MET A 91 5.63 26.66 -13.15
CA MET A 91 5.74 25.23 -12.90
C MET A 91 5.16 24.40 -14.04
N THR A 92 4.03 24.86 -14.61
CA THR A 92 3.42 24.22 -15.79
C THR A 92 4.36 24.29 -17.00
N ALA A 93 4.99 25.45 -17.23
CA ALA A 93 5.98 25.62 -18.28
C ALA A 93 7.23 24.75 -18.04
N ALA A 94 7.69 24.63 -16.78
CA ALA A 94 8.82 23.79 -16.41
C ALA A 94 8.56 22.30 -16.67
N ILE A 95 7.40 21.79 -16.23
CA ILE A 95 7.00 20.40 -16.46
C ILE A 95 6.79 20.11 -17.95
N GLN A 96 6.24 21.07 -18.71
CA GLN A 96 6.11 20.93 -20.16
C GLN A 96 7.48 20.90 -20.87
N ARG A 97 8.44 21.72 -20.44
CA ARG A 97 9.83 21.68 -20.93
C ARG A 97 10.48 20.33 -20.62
N LEU A 98 10.35 19.85 -19.39
CA LEU A 98 10.87 18.55 -18.98
C LEU A 98 10.30 17.41 -19.85
N ARG A 99 8.98 17.36 -20.04
CA ARG A 99 8.34 16.32 -20.87
C ARG A 99 8.79 16.39 -22.32
N ARG A 100 8.93 17.59 -22.89
CA ARG A 100 9.44 17.76 -24.26
C ARG A 100 10.88 17.27 -24.37
N ALA A 101 11.75 17.68 -23.46
CA ALA A 101 13.14 17.25 -23.44
C ALA A 101 13.27 15.73 -23.28
N GLN A 102 12.52 15.11 -22.37
CA GLN A 102 12.46 13.65 -22.21
C GLN A 102 11.96 12.93 -23.47
N SER A 103 10.93 13.46 -24.15
CA SER A 103 10.43 12.89 -25.40
C SER A 103 11.46 12.96 -26.53
N VAL A 104 12.22 14.06 -26.61
CA VAL A 104 13.32 14.23 -27.58
C VAL A 104 14.45 13.26 -27.26
N THR A 105 14.80 13.08 -25.99
CA THR A 105 15.82 12.10 -25.56
C THR A 105 15.42 10.68 -25.93
N LEU A 106 14.16 10.28 -25.68
CA LEU A 106 13.67 8.95 -26.01
C LEU A 106 13.72 8.70 -27.52
N GLN A 107 13.18 9.64 -28.31
CA GLN A 107 13.16 9.52 -29.77
C GLN A 107 14.57 9.50 -30.38
N ALA A 108 15.47 10.37 -29.91
CA ALA A 108 16.85 10.40 -30.37
C ALA A 108 17.63 9.15 -29.96
N SER A 109 17.34 8.59 -28.77
CA SER A 109 17.96 7.34 -28.32
C SER A 109 17.48 6.13 -29.13
N ASP A 110 16.20 6.09 -29.48
CA ASP A 110 15.64 5.03 -30.34
C ASP A 110 16.25 5.10 -31.75
N GLU A 111 16.35 6.31 -32.32
CA GLU A 111 16.98 6.52 -33.63
C GLU A 111 18.47 6.16 -33.60
N PHE A 112 19.18 6.53 -32.53
CA PHE A 112 20.59 6.19 -32.32
C PHE A 112 20.78 4.66 -32.31
N ALA A 113 19.96 3.94 -31.52
CA ALA A 113 20.02 2.48 -31.44
C ALA A 113 19.70 1.80 -32.78
N GLN A 114 18.74 2.33 -33.54
CA GLN A 114 18.41 1.82 -34.88
C GLN A 114 19.58 1.99 -35.86
N ILE A 115 20.22 3.17 -35.87
CA ILE A 115 21.35 3.45 -36.74
C ILE A 115 22.57 2.59 -36.37
N THR A 116 22.84 2.40 -35.08
CA THR A 116 23.91 1.49 -34.63
C THR A 116 23.68 0.07 -35.13
N ARG A 117 22.45 -0.47 -35.00
CA ARG A 117 22.12 -1.81 -35.53
C ARG A 117 22.26 -1.92 -37.04
N LEU A 118 21.91 -0.86 -37.77
CA LEU A 118 22.07 -0.81 -39.23
C LEU A 118 23.56 -0.82 -39.62
N LEU A 119 24.40 -0.05 -38.93
CA LEU A 119 25.84 -0.06 -39.13
C LEU A 119 26.45 -1.43 -38.83
N ASP A 120 26.04 -2.07 -37.73
CA ASP A 120 26.49 -3.42 -37.37
C ASP A 120 26.10 -4.44 -38.44
N THR A 121 24.88 -4.33 -38.99
CA THR A 121 24.40 -5.20 -40.06
C THR A 121 25.20 -5.02 -41.35
N ILE A 122 25.49 -3.77 -41.74
CA ILE A 122 26.29 -3.45 -42.94
C ILE A 122 27.72 -3.99 -42.77
N ASN A 123 28.33 -3.78 -41.61
CA ASN A 123 29.67 -4.28 -41.29
C ASN A 123 29.70 -5.82 -41.31
N PHE A 124 28.71 -6.47 -40.70
CA PHE A 124 28.61 -7.93 -40.67
C PHE A 124 28.45 -8.53 -42.08
N GLN A 125 27.63 -7.92 -42.94
CA GLN A 125 27.47 -8.35 -44.33
C GLN A 125 28.74 -8.18 -45.16
N ALA A 126 29.53 -7.13 -44.89
CA ALA A 126 30.82 -6.92 -45.54
C ALA A 126 31.84 -8.00 -45.12
N THR A 127 31.87 -8.37 -43.83
CA THR A 127 32.77 -9.41 -43.31
C THR A 127 32.38 -10.81 -43.76
N GLU A 128 31.10 -11.18 -43.70
CA GLU A 128 30.59 -12.51 -44.11
C GLU A 128 30.84 -12.80 -45.60
N ARG A 129 30.70 -11.78 -46.45
CA ARG A 129 30.84 -11.95 -47.91
C ARG A 129 32.28 -11.82 -48.39
N ALA A 130 33.25 -11.56 -47.50
CA ALA A 130 34.64 -11.20 -47.83
C ALA A 130 34.74 -10.17 -48.98
N ARG A 131 33.73 -9.30 -49.10
CA ARG A 131 33.56 -8.39 -50.24
C ARG A 131 34.14 -7.04 -49.83
N LYS A 132 34.95 -6.44 -50.70
CA LYS A 132 35.34 -5.02 -50.53
C LYS A 132 34.08 -4.16 -50.53
N SER A 133 33.92 -3.33 -49.50
CA SER A 133 32.80 -2.39 -49.37
C SER A 133 32.64 -1.59 -50.66
N SER A 134 31.44 -1.58 -51.24
CA SER A 134 31.20 -0.83 -52.46
C SER A 134 31.24 0.67 -52.18
N THR A 135 31.42 1.49 -53.22
CA THR A 135 31.37 2.95 -53.10
C THR A 135 30.03 3.44 -52.52
N GLY A 136 28.94 2.70 -52.77
CA GLY A 136 27.61 2.96 -52.19
C GLY A 136 27.54 2.63 -50.70
N ASP A 137 28.16 1.52 -50.26
CA ASP A 137 28.20 1.14 -48.84
C ASP A 137 29.02 2.14 -48.02
N LEU A 138 30.12 2.63 -48.58
CA LEU A 138 30.95 3.66 -47.94
C LEU A 138 30.19 4.99 -47.78
N ALA A 139 29.46 5.43 -48.82
CA ALA A 139 28.62 6.62 -48.73
C ALA A 139 27.48 6.47 -47.72
N GLN A 140 26.88 5.27 -47.61
CA GLN A 140 25.84 4.97 -46.64
C GLN A 140 26.37 4.98 -45.20
N ILE A 141 27.54 4.37 -44.95
CA ILE A 141 28.21 4.39 -43.65
C ILE A 141 28.56 5.82 -43.22
N GLU A 142 29.05 6.65 -44.15
CA GLU A 142 29.36 8.06 -43.88
C GLU A 142 28.11 8.85 -43.51
N ALA A 143 27.00 8.68 -44.24
CA ALA A 143 25.73 9.31 -43.94
C ALA A 143 25.16 8.89 -42.56
N LEU A 144 25.22 7.60 -42.24
CA LEU A 144 24.77 7.07 -40.94
C LEU A 144 25.64 7.58 -39.78
N ASN A 145 26.96 7.66 -39.96
CA ASN A 145 27.87 8.24 -38.96
C ASN A 145 27.64 9.76 -38.80
N GLY A 146 27.35 10.48 -39.88
CA GLY A 146 26.92 11.88 -39.83
C GLY A 146 25.67 12.03 -38.97
N ARG A 147 24.67 11.18 -39.19
CA ARG A 147 23.42 11.17 -38.42
C ARG A 147 23.63 10.82 -36.94
N LEU A 148 24.52 9.88 -36.62
CA LEU A 148 24.87 9.58 -35.22
C LEU A 148 25.51 10.78 -34.49
N ARG A 149 26.34 11.57 -35.18
CA ARG A 149 26.92 12.80 -34.60
C ARG A 149 25.85 13.86 -34.33
N GLU A 150 24.91 14.04 -35.25
CA GLU A 150 23.76 14.94 -35.04
C GLU A 150 22.92 14.48 -33.84
N LEU A 151 22.58 13.20 -33.76
CA LEU A 151 21.81 12.63 -32.67
C LEU A 151 22.52 12.74 -31.33
N SER A 152 23.83 12.55 -31.28
CA SER A 152 24.63 12.79 -30.08
C SER A 152 24.57 14.25 -29.61
N GLY A 153 24.58 15.21 -30.54
CA GLY A 153 24.37 16.63 -30.23
C GLY A 153 22.97 16.90 -29.67
N ILE A 154 21.93 16.30 -30.28
CA ILE A 154 20.54 16.41 -29.82
C ILE A 154 20.37 15.81 -28.41
N LEU A 155 20.94 14.63 -28.14
CA LEU A 155 20.91 13.99 -26.83
C LEU A 155 21.59 14.84 -25.75
N THR A 156 22.72 15.46 -26.07
CA THR A 156 23.45 16.33 -25.14
C THR A 156 22.65 17.59 -24.81
N ALA A 157 22.05 18.23 -25.83
CA ALA A 157 21.19 19.39 -25.63
C ALA A 157 19.91 19.06 -24.85
N ALA A 158 19.28 17.92 -25.15
CA ALA A 158 18.09 17.45 -24.45
C ALA A 158 18.39 17.08 -22.99
N SER A 159 19.54 16.44 -22.72
CA SER A 159 19.99 16.15 -21.35
C SER A 159 20.16 17.43 -20.53
N LYS A 160 20.81 18.45 -21.10
CA LYS A 160 20.97 19.75 -20.45
C LYS A 160 19.61 20.41 -20.15
N GLU A 161 18.68 20.39 -21.10
CA GLU A 161 17.32 20.92 -20.90
C GLU A 161 16.55 20.14 -19.81
N THR A 162 16.74 18.82 -19.70
CA THR A 162 16.13 18.03 -18.60
C THR A 162 16.69 18.42 -17.24
N GLU A 163 18.01 18.64 -17.13
CA GLU A 163 18.65 19.09 -15.90
C GLU A 163 18.18 20.49 -15.50
N ASP A 164 18.17 21.43 -16.44
CA ASP A 164 17.72 22.81 -16.23
C ASP A 164 16.23 22.86 -15.81
N ALA A 165 15.38 22.05 -16.44
CA ALA A 165 13.97 21.94 -16.08
C ALA A 165 13.77 21.32 -14.68
N ASN A 166 14.54 20.29 -14.32
CA ASN A 166 14.48 19.67 -12.99
C ASN A 166 14.94 20.64 -11.90
N LEU A 167 16.03 21.38 -12.12
CA LEU A 167 16.49 22.41 -11.18
C LEU A 167 15.47 23.53 -10.99
N LEU A 168 14.77 23.90 -12.05
CA LEU A 168 13.72 24.91 -12.01
C LEU A 168 12.47 24.41 -11.26
N ILE A 169 12.08 23.15 -11.43
CA ILE A 169 11.02 22.50 -10.65
C ILE A 169 11.38 22.48 -9.15
N LEU A 170 12.58 22.01 -8.80
CA LEU A 170 13.06 21.96 -7.41
C LEU A 170 13.08 23.36 -6.76
N ARG A 171 13.50 24.39 -7.50
CA ARG A 171 13.48 25.77 -7.02
C ARG A 171 12.06 26.26 -6.75
N LEU A 172 11.13 25.99 -7.67
CA LEU A 172 9.73 26.38 -7.53
C LEU A 172 9.01 25.60 -6.41
N GLU A 173 9.41 24.35 -6.14
CA GLU A 173 8.92 23.55 -5.00
C GLU A 173 9.45 24.08 -3.65
N SER A 174 10.68 24.59 -3.64
CA SER A 174 11.33 25.13 -2.43
C SER A 174 10.90 26.56 -2.06
N ALA A 175 10.17 27.26 -2.94
CA ALA A 175 9.73 28.63 -2.72
C ALA A 175 8.70 28.73 -1.57
N PRO A 176 8.74 29.79 -0.74
CA PRO A 176 7.80 29.95 0.36
C PRO A 176 6.34 30.00 -0.15
N LYS A 177 5.50 29.14 0.45
CA LYS A 177 4.09 28.97 0.09
C LYS A 177 3.31 30.25 0.43
N GLU A 178 2.91 31.01 -0.58
CA GLU A 178 1.92 32.08 -0.36
C GLU A 178 0.57 31.48 0.05
N THR A 179 -0.03 32.06 1.10
CA THR A 179 -1.36 31.69 1.57
C THR A 179 -2.41 31.98 0.49
N PRO A 180 -3.32 31.05 0.19
CA PRO A 180 -4.28 31.23 -0.88
C PRO A 180 -5.30 32.33 -0.52
N LYS A 181 -5.40 33.36 -1.37
CA LYS A 181 -6.58 34.23 -1.41
C LYS A 181 -7.72 33.47 -2.07
N ASP A 182 -8.83 33.34 -1.33
CA ASP A 182 -10.09 32.77 -1.81
C ASP A 182 -10.52 33.40 -3.14
N SER A 183 -10.42 32.64 -4.22
CA SER A 183 -11.09 32.95 -5.47
C SER A 183 -12.12 31.86 -5.78
N LYS A 184 -13.38 32.15 -5.46
CA LYS A 184 -14.53 31.38 -5.92
C LYS A 184 -14.53 31.38 -7.45
N ARG A 185 -14.39 30.22 -8.11
CA ARG A 185 -14.87 30.05 -9.49
C ARG A 185 -15.58 28.73 -9.75
N LYS A 186 -16.57 28.87 -10.62
CA LYS A 186 -17.67 27.99 -10.99
C LYS A 186 -17.23 26.79 -11.83
N GLY A 187 -17.90 25.66 -11.59
CA GLY A 187 -18.49 24.81 -12.63
C GLY A 187 -17.56 24.24 -13.71
N GLY A 188 -16.69 23.31 -13.34
CA GLY A 188 -16.11 22.31 -14.25
C GLY A 188 -16.15 20.96 -13.55
N LYS A 189 -16.50 19.87 -14.25
CA LYS A 189 -16.48 18.51 -13.67
C LYS A 189 -15.08 18.25 -13.10
N ALA A 190 -15.01 18.11 -11.77
CA ALA A 190 -13.79 17.76 -11.08
C ALA A 190 -13.20 16.47 -11.68
N PRO A 191 -11.86 16.37 -11.83
CA PRO A 191 -11.22 15.11 -12.17
C PRO A 191 -11.70 14.02 -11.22
N ARG A 192 -12.05 12.84 -11.73
CA ARG A 192 -12.41 11.71 -10.88
C ARG A 192 -11.15 11.31 -10.09
N PRO A 193 -11.21 11.24 -8.75
CA PRO A 193 -10.06 10.84 -7.96
C PRO A 193 -9.59 9.46 -8.39
N THR A 194 -8.28 9.29 -8.57
CA THR A 194 -7.69 7.95 -8.71
C THR A 194 -7.75 7.27 -7.35
N SER A 195 -8.61 6.26 -7.24
CA SER A 195 -8.72 5.41 -6.06
C SER A 195 -7.91 4.14 -6.25
N THR A 196 -7.00 3.85 -5.34
CA THR A 196 -6.27 2.58 -5.32
C THR A 196 -6.95 1.66 -4.30
N PRO A 197 -7.36 0.43 -4.68
CA PRO A 197 -7.84 -0.55 -3.71
C PRO A 197 -6.80 -0.79 -2.62
N THR A 198 -7.17 -0.57 -1.35
CA THR A 198 -6.28 -0.74 -0.21
C THR A 198 -6.35 -2.16 0.33
N ALA A 199 -7.56 -2.63 0.66
CA ALA A 199 -7.83 -3.96 1.18
C ALA A 199 -9.35 -4.23 1.16
N GLU A 200 -9.75 -5.49 1.23
CA GLU A 200 -11.14 -5.87 1.45
C GLU A 200 -11.26 -7.00 2.47
N TYR A 201 -12.36 -7.04 3.20
CA TYR A 201 -12.68 -8.12 4.14
C TYR A 201 -14.16 -8.48 4.05
N THR A 202 -14.46 -9.78 4.06
CA THR A 202 -15.84 -10.28 4.04
C THR A 202 -16.22 -10.82 5.41
N PHE A 203 -17.11 -10.10 6.10
CA PHE A 203 -17.66 -10.49 7.39
C PHE A 203 -18.64 -11.64 7.24
N GLN A 204 -18.65 -12.54 8.23
CA GLN A 204 -19.52 -13.72 8.24
C GLN A 204 -20.82 -13.50 9.01
N LYS A 205 -20.83 -12.57 9.97
CA LYS A 205 -21.95 -12.27 10.87
C LYS A 205 -21.88 -10.82 11.35
N ASP A 206 -22.96 -10.35 11.94
CA ASP A 206 -22.98 -9.10 12.70
C ASP A 206 -22.06 -9.20 13.92
N GLY A 207 -21.50 -8.06 14.35
CA GLY A 207 -20.70 -8.03 15.55
C GLY A 207 -19.76 -6.83 15.65
N SER A 208 -18.94 -6.88 16.70
CA SER A 208 -17.85 -5.94 16.94
C SER A 208 -16.52 -6.58 16.51
N TYR A 209 -15.67 -5.84 15.82
CA TYR A 209 -14.41 -6.35 15.27
C TYR A 209 -13.23 -5.39 15.45
N LEU A 210 -12.04 -5.94 15.69
CA LEU A 210 -10.77 -5.23 15.51
C LEU A 210 -10.20 -5.57 14.14
N LEU A 211 -9.99 -4.57 13.30
CA LEU A 211 -9.40 -4.73 11.96
C LEU A 211 -7.93 -4.34 12.02
N LEU A 212 -7.07 -5.31 11.73
CA LEU A 212 -5.63 -5.12 11.65
C LEU A 212 -5.22 -5.10 10.18
N PHE A 213 -4.66 -4.00 9.72
CA PHE A 213 -4.16 -3.82 8.36
C PHE A 213 -2.66 -4.11 8.33
N SER A 214 -2.22 -5.11 7.59
CA SER A 214 -0.79 -5.37 7.37
C SER A 214 -0.45 -5.24 5.89
N ALA A 215 0.78 -4.84 5.58
CA ALA A 215 1.27 -4.86 4.21
C ALA A 215 1.26 -6.31 3.67
N GLY A 216 0.80 -6.50 2.42
CA GLY A 216 0.76 -7.82 1.81
C GLY A 216 0.54 -7.75 0.29
N GLY A 217 1.43 -8.39 -0.47
CA GLY A 217 1.34 -8.43 -1.94
C GLY A 217 1.23 -7.03 -2.57
N ASN A 218 0.17 -6.82 -3.36
CA ASN A 218 -0.09 -5.57 -4.11
C ASN A 218 -0.81 -4.48 -3.27
N GLY A 219 -0.85 -4.58 -1.94
CA GLY A 219 -1.58 -3.63 -1.09
C GLY A 219 -1.55 -4.00 0.39
N HIS A 220 -2.70 -3.90 1.07
CA HIS A 220 -2.86 -4.30 2.46
C HIS A 220 -3.78 -5.53 2.57
N GLN A 221 -3.55 -6.32 3.62
CA GLN A 221 -4.42 -7.42 4.04
C GLN A 221 -5.09 -7.06 5.37
N ILE A 222 -6.32 -7.52 5.56
CA ILE A 222 -7.08 -7.30 6.81
C ILE A 222 -7.17 -8.61 7.58
N LEU A 223 -6.69 -8.58 8.82
CA LEU A 223 -7.02 -9.57 9.83
C LEU A 223 -8.10 -9.01 10.75
N ALA A 224 -9.30 -9.61 10.73
CA ALA A 224 -10.38 -9.27 11.65
C ALA A 224 -10.32 -10.15 12.91
N LEU A 225 -10.35 -9.52 14.08
CA LEU A 225 -10.49 -10.18 15.39
C LEU A 225 -11.90 -9.91 15.93
N ASP A 226 -12.53 -10.93 16.51
CA ASP A 226 -13.82 -10.76 17.20
C ASP A 226 -13.63 -9.90 18.47
N ASP A 227 -14.34 -8.78 18.54
CA ASP A 227 -14.34 -7.81 19.65
C ASP A 227 -15.68 -7.83 20.41
N SER A 228 -16.38 -8.98 20.39
CA SER A 228 -17.57 -9.19 21.22
C SER A 228 -17.23 -9.07 22.70
N GLU A 229 -18.21 -8.66 23.50
CA GLU A 229 -18.02 -8.53 24.95
C GLU A 229 -17.52 -9.84 25.57
N GLY A 230 -16.46 -9.75 26.38
CA GLY A 230 -15.86 -10.89 27.06
C GLY A 230 -14.83 -11.70 26.25
N THR A 231 -14.72 -11.55 24.92
CA THR A 231 -13.73 -12.30 24.12
C THR A 231 -12.30 -11.80 24.38
N PHE A 232 -12.15 -10.49 24.58
CA PHE A 232 -10.88 -9.85 24.90
C PHE A 232 -11.10 -8.73 25.93
N PRO A 233 -11.29 -9.08 27.22
CA PRO A 233 -11.70 -8.13 28.24
C PRO A 233 -10.59 -7.13 28.62
N TYR A 234 -10.98 -5.98 29.16
CA TYR A 234 -10.05 -5.05 29.81
C TYR A 234 -9.33 -5.71 30.99
N GLY A 235 -8.08 -5.33 31.23
CA GLY A 235 -7.18 -5.98 32.18
C GLY A 235 -6.54 -7.27 31.68
N SER A 236 -6.58 -7.53 30.38
CA SER A 236 -6.00 -8.72 29.75
C SER A 236 -5.09 -8.40 28.58
N PHE A 237 -4.27 -9.38 28.21
CA PHE A 237 -3.31 -9.32 27.11
C PHE A 237 -3.72 -10.34 26.06
N GLN A 238 -3.85 -9.93 24.80
CA GLN A 238 -4.01 -10.86 23.68
C GLN A 238 -2.68 -11.00 22.97
N PHE A 239 -2.00 -12.12 23.22
CA PHE A 239 -0.76 -12.47 22.54
C PHE A 239 -1.09 -13.07 21.17
N ILE A 240 -0.41 -12.59 20.13
CA ILE A 240 -0.52 -13.07 18.76
C ILE A 240 0.88 -13.53 18.34
N ASN A 241 1.02 -14.83 18.09
CA ASN A 241 2.30 -15.44 17.73
C ASN A 241 2.51 -15.42 16.22
N LEU A 242 3.38 -14.53 15.75
CA LEU A 242 3.77 -14.40 14.33
C LEU A 242 5.23 -14.81 14.11
N THR A 243 5.84 -15.53 15.06
CA THR A 243 7.26 -15.93 14.99
C THR A 243 7.54 -17.05 13.98
N GLY A 244 6.49 -17.69 13.46
CA GLY A 244 6.60 -18.87 12.60
C GLY A 244 6.82 -20.18 13.38
N LYS A 245 7.14 -20.12 14.66
CA LYS A 245 7.38 -21.28 15.55
C LYS A 245 6.40 -21.29 16.72
N ASP A 246 6.29 -22.42 17.41
CA ASP A 246 5.54 -22.47 18.68
C ASP A 246 6.31 -21.70 19.76
N VAL A 247 5.57 -21.02 20.65
CA VAL A 247 6.14 -20.28 21.77
C VAL A 247 5.49 -20.67 23.09
N GLU A 248 6.23 -20.53 24.18
CA GLU A 248 5.71 -20.66 25.54
C GLU A 248 5.89 -19.35 26.29
N LEU A 249 4.79 -18.81 26.81
CA LEU A 249 4.81 -17.73 27.80
C LEU A 249 4.94 -18.38 29.17
N ARG A 250 6.07 -18.15 29.83
CA ARG A 250 6.36 -18.67 31.16
C ARG A 250 6.33 -17.53 32.18
N TYR A 251 5.34 -17.59 33.05
CA TYR A 251 5.25 -16.82 34.28
C TYR A 251 5.73 -17.73 35.43
N PRO A 252 6.06 -17.17 36.62
CA PRO A 252 6.54 -17.96 37.75
C PRO A 252 5.67 -19.19 38.09
N ASP A 253 4.34 -19.03 38.10
CA ASP A 253 3.41 -20.09 38.51
C ASP A 253 2.53 -20.60 37.35
N ARG A 254 2.78 -20.15 36.11
CA ARG A 254 1.91 -20.44 34.98
C ARG A 254 2.67 -20.52 33.67
N LYS A 255 2.31 -21.52 32.87
CA LYS A 255 2.75 -21.65 31.48
C LYS A 255 1.58 -21.54 30.50
N VAL A 256 1.78 -20.82 29.41
CA VAL A 256 0.81 -20.74 28.30
C VAL A 256 1.53 -21.05 26.99
N THR A 257 1.11 -22.13 26.31
CA THR A 257 1.65 -22.49 25.00
C THR A 257 0.83 -21.83 23.90
N LEU A 258 1.50 -21.14 22.97
CA LEU A 258 0.90 -20.58 21.77
C LEU A 258 1.54 -21.22 20.55
N ARG A 259 0.74 -21.91 19.73
CA ARG A 259 1.21 -22.43 18.44
C ARG A 259 1.59 -21.31 17.48
N SER A 260 2.39 -21.64 16.47
CA SER A 260 2.64 -20.72 15.34
C SER A 260 1.32 -20.20 14.74
N ASN A 261 1.24 -18.90 14.47
CA ASN A 261 0.04 -18.20 13.97
C ASN A 261 -1.20 -18.28 14.86
N ALA A 262 -1.06 -18.74 16.10
CA ALA A 262 -2.14 -18.78 17.08
C ALA A 262 -2.18 -17.49 17.92
N ARG A 263 -3.31 -17.32 18.62
CA ARG A 263 -3.51 -16.23 19.58
C ARG A 263 -4.06 -16.77 20.88
N ALA A 264 -3.75 -16.10 21.99
CA ALA A 264 -4.30 -16.43 23.30
C ALA A 264 -4.54 -15.18 24.12
N VAL A 265 -5.68 -15.14 24.82
CA VAL A 265 -5.95 -14.11 25.82
C VAL A 265 -5.41 -14.60 27.17
N VAL A 266 -4.57 -13.79 27.78
CA VAL A 266 -3.87 -14.08 29.03
C VAL A 266 -4.15 -12.96 30.01
N LYS A 267 -4.63 -13.32 31.19
CA LYS A 267 -4.66 -12.41 32.34
C LYS A 267 -3.28 -12.43 33.00
N ASN A 268 -2.73 -11.25 33.23
CA ASN A 268 -1.48 -11.11 33.96
C ASN A 268 -1.67 -11.68 35.39
N PRO A 269 -0.74 -12.52 35.88
CA PRO A 269 -0.83 -13.05 37.24
C PRO A 269 -0.59 -11.98 38.34
N ALA A 270 0.01 -10.84 38.00
CA ALA A 270 0.21 -9.76 38.97
C ALA A 270 -1.12 -9.10 39.39
N ALA A 271 -1.13 -8.54 40.60
CA ALA A 271 -2.22 -7.71 41.08
C ALA A 271 -2.32 -6.40 40.27
N ASP A 272 -3.46 -5.72 40.35
CA ASP A 272 -3.66 -4.45 39.67
C ASP A 272 -2.58 -3.44 40.05
N HIS A 273 -2.07 -2.74 39.02
CA HIS A 273 -0.99 -1.77 39.10
C HIS A 273 0.39 -2.32 39.49
N GLN A 274 0.58 -3.64 39.41
CA GLN A 274 1.88 -4.29 39.61
C GLN A 274 2.44 -4.82 38.28
N TYR A 275 3.76 -4.98 38.24
CA TYR A 275 4.45 -5.56 37.10
C TYR A 275 4.51 -7.08 37.20
N ALA A 276 4.40 -7.76 36.06
CA ALA A 276 4.86 -9.13 35.91
C ALA A 276 5.88 -9.25 34.79
N LEU A 277 6.66 -10.33 34.89
CA LEU A 277 7.59 -10.77 33.87
C LEU A 277 7.07 -12.09 33.29
N ALA A 278 6.99 -12.13 31.97
CA ALA A 278 6.81 -13.36 31.22
C ALA A 278 8.07 -13.62 30.41
N GLU A 279 8.72 -14.75 30.61
CA GLU A 279 9.72 -15.22 29.67
C GLU A 279 9.01 -15.83 28.47
N VAL A 280 9.34 -15.35 27.28
CA VAL A 280 8.81 -15.86 26.02
C VAL A 280 9.86 -16.78 25.43
N HIS A 281 9.56 -18.07 25.43
CA HIS A 281 10.44 -19.11 24.93
C HIS A 281 10.01 -19.53 23.53
N THR A 282 10.95 -19.63 22.60
CA THR A 282 10.72 -20.07 21.22
C THR A 282 11.12 -21.54 21.08
N LYS A 283 10.30 -22.33 20.39
CA LYS A 283 10.64 -23.74 20.13
C LYS A 283 11.95 -23.86 19.33
N ALA A 284 12.85 -24.70 19.83
CA ALA A 284 14.14 -25.05 19.26
C ALA A 284 14.17 -26.56 18.93
N ASP A 285 15.27 -27.04 18.34
CA ASP A 285 15.43 -28.47 17.99
C ASP A 285 15.37 -29.35 19.24
N ASP A 286 16.05 -28.94 20.32
CA ASP A 286 16.11 -29.67 21.60
C ASP A 286 15.29 -29.02 22.72
N GLY A 287 14.15 -28.40 22.37
CA GLY A 287 13.20 -27.88 23.35
C GLY A 287 12.82 -26.43 23.13
N TYR A 288 13.20 -25.55 24.05
CA TYR A 288 12.75 -24.16 24.10
C TYR A 288 13.86 -23.25 24.61
N ASP A 289 14.14 -22.20 23.84
CA ASP A 289 15.12 -21.17 24.20
C ASP A 289 14.44 -19.85 24.50
N VAL A 290 14.99 -19.08 25.45
CA VAL A 290 14.47 -17.75 25.79
C VAL A 290 14.69 -16.81 24.61
N GLY A 291 13.59 -16.37 23.99
CA GLY A 291 13.63 -15.42 22.88
C GLY A 291 13.42 -13.97 23.29
N HIS A 292 12.69 -13.75 24.39
CA HIS A 292 12.36 -12.41 24.89
C HIS A 292 11.91 -12.47 26.34
N VAL A 293 12.12 -11.38 27.10
CA VAL A 293 11.51 -11.19 28.42
C VAL A 293 10.53 -10.03 28.32
N TYR A 294 9.24 -10.35 28.45
CA TYR A 294 8.16 -9.37 28.36
C TYR A 294 7.77 -8.87 29.75
N ARG A 295 8.07 -7.60 30.03
CA ARG A 295 7.64 -6.91 31.24
C ARG A 295 6.35 -6.14 30.97
N SER A 296 5.32 -6.40 31.76
CA SER A 296 4.03 -5.73 31.60
C SER A 296 3.47 -5.24 32.93
N LEU A 297 2.86 -4.06 32.91
CA LEU A 297 2.10 -3.50 34.02
C LEU A 297 0.65 -4.00 33.92
N GLN A 298 0.13 -4.59 34.99
CA GLN A 298 -1.28 -4.95 35.06
C GLN A 298 -2.13 -3.69 35.27
N GLN A 299 -3.05 -3.41 34.36
CA GLN A 299 -3.97 -2.28 34.48
C GLN A 299 -5.41 -2.74 34.16
N PRO A 300 -6.36 -2.64 35.10
CA PRO A 300 -7.70 -3.21 34.92
C PRO A 300 -8.53 -2.50 33.83
N ASN A 301 -8.17 -1.26 33.48
CA ASN A 301 -8.83 -0.45 32.46
C ASN A 301 -8.13 -0.47 31.09
N VAL A 302 -7.07 -1.26 30.92
CA VAL A 302 -6.31 -1.37 29.66
C VAL A 302 -6.32 -2.81 29.20
N ARG A 303 -6.55 -3.03 27.91
CA ARG A 303 -6.25 -4.31 27.27
C ARG A 303 -5.15 -4.11 26.24
N SER A 304 -4.28 -5.10 26.09
CA SER A 304 -3.08 -4.95 25.27
C SER A 304 -2.98 -6.06 24.24
N LEU A 305 -2.86 -5.71 22.95
CA LEU A 305 -2.47 -6.67 21.92
C LEU A 305 -0.96 -6.72 21.88
N VAL A 306 -0.41 -7.93 22.00
CA VAL A 306 1.03 -8.17 22.00
C VAL A 306 1.38 -9.06 20.83
N PHE A 307 2.02 -8.48 19.82
CA PHE A 307 2.49 -9.19 18.64
C PHE A 307 3.91 -9.68 18.90
N LEU A 308 4.10 -10.99 18.83
CA LEU A 308 5.41 -11.64 18.92
C LEU A 308 5.93 -11.84 17.49
N LEU A 309 7.03 -11.18 17.16
CA LEU A 309 7.61 -11.17 15.82
C LEU A 309 9.02 -11.78 15.87
N PRO A 310 9.42 -12.51 14.82
CA PRO A 310 10.79 -12.98 14.72
C PRO A 310 11.74 -11.80 14.48
N ILE A 311 12.97 -11.94 14.93
CA ILE A 311 14.08 -11.08 14.51
C ILE A 311 14.78 -11.78 13.34
N PRO A 312 14.93 -11.13 12.16
CA PRO A 312 15.68 -11.70 11.06
C PRO A 312 17.08 -12.11 11.51
N ASP A 313 17.56 -13.25 11.02
CA ASP A 313 18.90 -13.81 11.30
C ASP A 313 19.16 -14.23 12.76
N GLU A 314 18.19 -14.09 13.67
CA GLU A 314 18.26 -14.56 15.05
C GLU A 314 17.16 -15.60 15.33
N PRO A 315 17.43 -16.91 15.19
CA PRO A 315 16.40 -17.96 15.06
C PRO A 315 15.45 -18.13 16.25
N HIS A 316 15.86 -17.65 17.44
CA HIS A 316 15.12 -17.77 18.68
C HIS A 316 14.66 -16.42 19.23
N ALA A 317 15.29 -15.33 18.80
CA ALA A 317 15.04 -14.01 19.34
C ALA A 317 13.70 -13.46 18.86
N ILE A 318 12.98 -12.84 19.78
CA ILE A 318 11.66 -12.28 19.54
C ILE A 318 11.72 -10.78 19.83
N ARG A 319 11.15 -10.00 18.92
CA ARG A 319 10.74 -8.62 19.20
C ARG A 319 9.24 -8.58 19.45
N SER A 320 8.81 -7.73 20.37
CA SER A 320 7.38 -7.53 20.66
C SER A 320 6.92 -6.15 20.21
N LYS A 321 5.74 -6.08 19.60
CA LYS A 321 5.00 -4.83 19.38
C LYS A 321 3.74 -4.87 20.24
N THR A 322 3.57 -3.89 21.12
CA THR A 322 2.40 -3.80 22.00
C THR A 322 1.52 -2.63 21.59
N ILE A 323 0.21 -2.86 21.53
CA ILE A 323 -0.80 -1.82 21.29
C ILE A 323 -1.78 -1.85 22.44
N GLU A 324 -1.87 -0.74 23.15
CA GLU A 324 -2.75 -0.58 24.30
C GLU A 324 -4.07 0.06 23.86
N ASP A 325 -5.17 -0.54 24.32
CA ASP A 325 -6.52 -0.02 24.17
C ASP A 325 -7.07 0.28 25.55
N ARG A 326 -7.27 1.57 25.82
CA ARG A 326 -7.78 2.04 27.11
C ARG A 326 -9.29 2.12 27.07
N ARG A 327 -9.93 1.66 28.14
CA ARG A 327 -11.38 1.80 28.30
C ARG A 327 -11.74 3.29 28.18
N PRO A 328 -12.70 3.65 27.32
CA PRO A 328 -13.20 5.02 27.27
C PRO A 328 -13.71 5.43 28.66
N PRO A 329 -13.54 6.70 29.07
CA PRO A 329 -14.21 7.19 30.26
C PRO A 329 -15.72 6.99 30.09
N GLU A 330 -16.40 6.52 31.13
CA GLU A 330 -17.86 6.49 31.14
C GLU A 330 -18.37 7.90 30.81
N ALA A 331 -19.31 7.99 29.87
CA ALA A 331 -19.97 9.26 29.59
C ALA A 331 -20.53 9.75 30.92
N ALA A 332 -20.09 10.94 31.36
CA ALA A 332 -20.63 11.58 32.56
C ALA A 332 -22.14 11.62 32.39
N GLY A 333 -22.84 10.76 33.12
CA GLY A 333 -24.28 10.60 32.99
C GLY A 333 -24.94 11.96 33.13
N THR A 334 -25.80 12.28 32.17
CA THR A 334 -26.85 13.27 32.35
C THR A 334 -27.65 12.81 33.56
N LYS A 335 -27.36 13.40 34.72
CA LYS A 335 -28.22 13.30 35.91
C LYS A 335 -29.39 14.24 35.75
#